data_AF-A0A935CDF0-F1
#
_entry.id   AF-A0A935CDF0-F1
#
_cell.length_a   1.000
_cell.length_b   1.000
_cell.length_c   1.000
_cell.angle_alpha   90.00
_cell.angle_beta   90.00
_cell.angle_gamma   90.00
#
_symmetry.space_group_name_H-M   'P 1'
#
loop_
_entity.id
_entity.type
_entity.pdbx_description
1 polymer ?
#
loop_
_entity_poly.entity_id
_entity_poly.type
_entity_poly.pdbx_seq_one_letter_code
_entity_poly.pdbx_strand_id
1 'polypeptide(L)'
;MSDEMIQKYIALFNAKQTKEILSSIELSKYVEFLHFTPDKIGRGNILNKYNKSYKMYFIRNQTGQCIGAVLDMCEDLHWYILSKYRKKGHLTRAMKEDILPHLFTKNRNNQSITISRGLGPKQYKASESVAVNLGFKIDKLEDCIIGNLSKDEFYKSIIKGELKNQYKTTECPKHQL
;
A
#
# COMPACT_ATOMS: atom_id res chain seq x y z
N MET A 1 -3.27 10.98 -8.57
CA MET A 1 -1.82 11.29 -8.56
C MET A 1 -1.13 10.24 -9.42
N SER A 2 -0.25 10.61 -10.36
CA SER A 2 0.47 9.68 -11.24
C SER A 2 1.61 8.96 -10.50
N ASP A 3 2.07 7.84 -11.07
CA ASP A 3 3.24 7.08 -10.60
C ASP A 3 4.51 7.93 -10.57
N GLU A 4 4.66 8.87 -11.50
CA GLU A 4 5.79 9.81 -11.54
C GLU A 4 5.81 10.73 -10.32
N MET A 5 4.64 11.20 -9.87
CA MET A 5 4.54 12.01 -8.66
C MET A 5 4.88 11.19 -7.42
N ILE A 6 4.40 9.94 -7.30
CA ILE A 6 4.78 9.08 -6.17
C ILE A 6 6.30 8.82 -6.16
N GLN A 7 6.90 8.60 -7.33
CA GLN A 7 8.35 8.45 -7.46
C GLN A 7 9.11 9.69 -6.97
N LYS A 8 8.64 10.89 -7.32
CA LYS A 8 9.19 12.14 -6.82
C LYS A 8 9.14 12.19 -5.29
N TYR A 9 8.03 11.81 -4.67
CA TYR A 9 7.92 11.78 -3.20
C TYR A 9 8.83 10.73 -2.55
N ILE A 10 9.00 9.55 -3.17
CA ILE A 10 9.97 8.55 -2.70
C ILE A 10 11.40 9.12 -2.73
N ALA A 11 11.77 9.83 -3.80
CA ALA A 11 13.07 10.47 -3.91
C ALA A 11 13.27 11.57 -2.84
N LEU A 12 12.28 12.44 -2.64
CA LEU A 12 12.30 13.47 -1.61
C LEU A 12 12.39 12.88 -0.19
N PHE A 13 11.63 11.82 0.08
CA PHE A 13 11.68 11.10 1.35
C PHE A 13 13.08 10.54 1.62
N ASN A 14 13.67 9.87 0.63
CA ASN A 14 15.03 9.34 0.73
C ASN A 14 16.09 10.44 0.91
N ALA A 15 15.89 11.61 0.31
CA ALA A 15 16.76 12.77 0.45
C ALA A 15 16.56 13.52 1.78
N LYS A 16 15.61 13.12 2.63
CA LYS A 16 15.18 13.84 3.83
C LYS A 16 14.72 15.28 3.54
N GLN A 17 14.17 15.52 2.35
CA GLN A 17 13.72 16.83 1.86
C GLN A 17 12.20 16.99 1.95
N THR A 18 11.60 16.58 3.06
CA THR A 18 10.15 16.70 3.30
C THR A 18 9.85 18.03 3.98
N LYS A 19 9.43 19.03 3.19
CA LYS A 19 8.94 20.32 3.71
C LYS A 19 7.43 20.26 3.94
N GLU A 20 6.95 20.97 4.97
CA GLU A 20 5.53 21.04 5.40
C GLU A 20 4.88 19.70 5.77
N ILE A 21 5.55 18.93 6.63
CA ILE A 21 4.96 17.77 7.31
C ILE A 21 3.93 18.27 8.33
N LEU A 22 2.69 17.78 8.22
CA LEU A 22 1.62 17.98 9.20
C LEU A 22 1.69 16.91 10.30
N SER A 23 1.99 15.66 9.93
CA SER A 23 2.33 14.60 10.88
C SER A 23 3.21 13.52 10.24
N SER A 24 4.07 12.90 11.05
CA SER A 24 4.77 11.66 10.72
C SER A 24 4.60 10.64 11.83
N ILE A 25 4.35 9.39 11.48
CA ILE A 25 4.20 8.26 12.40
C ILE A 25 4.97 7.07 11.84
N GLU A 26 5.98 6.60 12.55
CA GLU A 26 6.60 5.31 12.26
C GLU A 26 5.65 4.20 12.71
N LEU A 27 5.12 3.43 11.74
CA LEU A 27 4.27 2.27 12.04
C LEU A 27 5.12 1.03 12.31
N SER A 28 6.24 0.92 11.60
CA SER A 28 7.28 -0.09 11.83
C SER A 28 8.61 0.38 11.22
N LYS A 29 9.68 -0.39 11.45
CA LYS A 29 10.96 -0.16 10.75
C LYS A 29 10.82 -0.17 9.21
N TYR A 30 9.72 -0.70 8.69
CA TYR A 30 9.46 -0.83 7.26
C TYR A 30 8.41 0.13 6.70
N VAL A 31 7.61 0.78 7.54
CA VAL A 31 6.55 1.68 7.07
C VAL A 31 6.48 2.93 7.93
N GLU A 32 6.50 4.08 7.27
CA GLU A 32 6.25 5.38 7.90
C GLU A 32 5.09 6.08 7.21
N PHE A 33 4.14 6.54 8.00
CA PHE A 33 2.99 7.30 7.56
C PHE A 33 3.30 8.80 7.65
N LEU A 34 3.09 9.53 6.55
CA LEU A 34 3.22 10.98 6.50
C LEU A 34 1.90 11.60 6.04
N HIS A 35 1.49 12.65 6.75
CA HIS A 35 0.49 13.61 6.32
C HIS A 35 1.18 14.94 6.04
N PHE A 36 1.13 15.44 4.81
CA PHE A 36 1.89 16.63 4.42
C PHE A 36 1.15 17.46 3.38
N THR A 37 1.52 18.73 3.24
CA THR A 37 1.02 19.59 2.16
C THR A 37 1.99 19.51 0.97
N PRO A 38 1.51 19.24 -0.25
CA PRO A 38 2.38 19.24 -1.40
C PRO A 38 2.90 20.64 -1.74
N ASP A 39 4.19 20.71 -2.02
CA ASP A 39 4.87 21.93 -2.43
C ASP A 39 4.22 22.56 -3.69
N LYS A 40 4.30 23.88 -3.85
CA LYS A 40 3.77 24.60 -5.03
C LYS A 40 4.50 24.24 -6.34
N ILE A 41 5.60 23.50 -6.27
CA ILE A 41 6.51 23.18 -7.39
C ILE A 41 5.86 22.13 -8.31
N GLY A 42 5.03 22.63 -9.22
CA GLY A 42 4.25 21.88 -10.21
C GLY A 42 2.95 22.56 -10.64
N ARG A 43 2.57 23.70 -10.03
CA ARG A 43 1.41 24.48 -10.47
C ARG A 43 1.75 25.24 -11.75
N GLY A 44 1.59 24.58 -12.90
CA GLY A 44 1.11 25.30 -14.08
C GLY A 44 -0.16 26.06 -13.68
N ASN A 45 -0.29 27.32 -14.10
CA ASN A 45 -1.30 28.29 -13.67
C ASN A 45 -2.75 27.83 -13.86
N ILE A 46 -3.22 26.93 -13.00
CA ILE A 46 -4.65 26.67 -12.81
C ILE A 46 -4.88 26.74 -11.31
N LEU A 47 -5.39 27.90 -10.88
CA LEU A 47 -6.07 28.11 -9.62
C LEU A 47 -6.97 26.90 -9.32
N ASN A 48 -6.62 26.11 -8.29
CA ASN A 48 -7.56 25.13 -7.74
C ASN A 48 -7.50 25.17 -6.21
N LYS A 49 -8.19 26.18 -5.67
CA LYS A 49 -9.14 26.24 -4.54
C LYS A 49 -9.20 25.15 -3.43
N TYR A 50 -8.32 24.16 -3.38
CA TYR A 50 -8.32 23.15 -2.32
C TYR A 50 -6.89 22.96 -1.79
N ASN A 51 -6.66 23.37 -0.54
CA ASN A 51 -5.49 23.00 0.25
C ASN A 51 -5.50 21.48 0.50
N LYS A 52 -5.24 20.68 -0.54
CA LYS A 52 -5.28 19.22 -0.44
C LYS A 52 -3.96 18.74 0.13
N SER A 53 -3.96 18.41 1.41
CA SER A 53 -2.89 17.64 2.03
C SER A 53 -2.95 16.19 1.58
N TYR A 54 -1.80 15.53 1.51
CA TYR A 54 -1.66 14.12 1.13
C TYR A 54 -1.35 13.26 2.35
N LYS A 55 -1.91 12.05 2.35
CA LYS A 55 -1.63 11.00 3.32
C LYS A 55 -0.92 9.87 2.58
N MET A 56 0.34 9.62 2.90
CA MET A 56 1.15 8.60 2.23
C MET A 56 1.82 7.67 3.24
N TYR A 57 1.90 6.40 2.88
CA TYR A 57 2.68 5.39 3.57
C TYR A 57 3.94 5.13 2.77
N PHE A 58 5.11 5.45 3.31
CA PHE A 58 6.39 5.18 2.69
C PHE A 58 6.89 3.81 3.14
N ILE A 59 7.20 2.95 2.17
CA ILE A 59 7.65 1.57 2.39
C ILE A 59 9.18 1.54 2.29
N ARG A 60 9.83 1.05 3.34
CA ARG A 60 11.27 0.89 3.43
C ARG A 60 11.71 -0.56 3.25
N ASN A 61 12.93 -0.72 2.74
CA ASN A 61 13.63 -2.00 2.75
C ASN A 61 14.39 -2.21 4.08
N GLN A 62 15.14 -3.31 4.18
CA GLN A 62 15.94 -3.63 5.37
C GLN A 62 17.09 -2.64 5.66
N THR A 63 17.56 -1.92 4.64
CA THR A 63 18.63 -0.90 4.79
C THR A 63 18.06 0.47 5.13
N GLY A 64 16.75 0.59 5.40
CA GLY A 64 16.07 1.85 5.69
C GLY A 64 15.77 2.73 4.47
N GLN A 65 16.14 2.31 3.26
CA GLN A 65 15.83 3.06 2.03
C GLN A 65 14.33 2.93 1.71
N CYS A 66 13.66 4.05 1.41
CA CYS A 66 12.31 4.02 0.88
C CYS A 66 12.32 3.51 -0.57
N ILE A 67 11.55 2.45 -0.80
CA ILE A 67 11.49 1.70 -2.05
C ILE A 67 10.13 1.75 -2.74
N GLY A 68 9.15 2.36 -2.09
CA GLY A 68 7.78 2.42 -2.57
C GLY A 68 6.90 3.26 -1.65
N ALA A 69 5.69 3.55 -2.10
CA ALA A 69 4.71 4.22 -1.28
C ALA A 69 3.28 3.85 -1.65
N VAL A 70 2.36 4.08 -0.71
CA VAL A 70 0.90 3.96 -0.88
C VAL A 70 0.28 5.30 -0.54
N LEU A 71 -0.45 5.89 -1.47
CA LEU A 71 -1.24 7.10 -1.30
C LEU A 71 -2.65 6.72 -0.81
N ASP A 72 -3.06 7.26 0.33
CA ASP A 72 -4.42 7.16 0.86
C ASP A 72 -5.27 8.30 0.27
N MET A 73 -6.15 7.94 -0.67
CA MET A 73 -7.08 8.87 -1.31
C MET A 73 -8.46 8.80 -0.65
N CYS A 74 -8.48 8.70 0.69
CA CYS A 74 -9.64 8.26 1.45
C CYS A 74 -10.02 6.81 1.08
N GLU A 75 -11.10 6.61 0.34
CA GLU A 75 -11.66 5.27 0.18
C GLU A 75 -10.91 4.41 -0.85
N ASP A 76 -9.96 5.00 -1.58
CA ASP A 76 -9.14 4.33 -2.58
C ASP A 76 -7.65 4.43 -2.23
N LEU A 77 -6.87 3.40 -2.58
CA LEU A 77 -5.43 3.35 -2.39
C LEU A 77 -4.72 3.29 -3.74
N HIS A 78 -3.75 4.17 -3.94
CA HIS A 78 -2.85 4.11 -5.09
C HIS A 78 -1.43 3.77 -4.64
N TRP A 79 -0.81 2.72 -5.19
CA TRP A 79 0.52 2.28 -4.76
C TRP A 79 1.54 2.27 -5.89
N TYR A 80 2.79 2.47 -5.50
CA TYR A 80 3.92 2.34 -6.40
C TYR A 80 5.13 1.75 -5.67
N ILE A 81 5.78 0.77 -6.30
CA ILE A 81 7.07 0.22 -5.87
C ILE A 81 8.09 0.46 -6.98
N LEU A 82 9.29 0.93 -6.64
CA LEU A 82 10.40 1.07 -7.58
C LEU A 82 10.69 -0.27 -8.26
N SER A 83 10.92 -0.25 -9.57
CA SER A 83 11.04 -1.44 -10.43
C SER A 83 11.97 -2.53 -9.86
N LYS A 84 13.15 -2.15 -9.37
CA LYS A 84 14.17 -3.06 -8.79
C LYS A 84 13.74 -3.80 -7.50
N TYR A 85 12.65 -3.38 -6.86
CA TYR A 85 12.11 -3.98 -5.64
C TYR A 85 10.73 -4.65 -5.84
N ARG A 86 10.20 -4.67 -7.06
CA ARG A 86 8.92 -5.35 -7.35
C ARG A 86 9.06 -6.86 -7.23
N LYS A 87 7.94 -7.55 -6.99
CA LYS A 87 7.83 -9.02 -6.86
C LYS A 87 8.63 -9.63 -5.70
N LYS A 88 9.08 -8.83 -4.74
CA LYS A 88 9.80 -9.28 -3.53
C LYS A 88 8.92 -9.28 -2.27
N GLY A 89 7.60 -9.19 -2.43
CA GLY A 89 6.63 -9.20 -1.32
C GLY A 89 6.56 -7.93 -0.47
N HIS A 90 7.40 -6.91 -0.72
CA HIS A 90 7.45 -5.69 0.10
C HIS A 90 6.08 -4.98 0.23
N LEU A 91 5.36 -4.80 -0.88
CA LEU A 91 4.05 -4.15 -0.87
C LEU A 91 3.02 -4.96 -0.09
N THR A 92 2.84 -6.23 -0.42
CA THR A 92 1.85 -7.09 0.24
C THR A 92 2.12 -7.20 1.74
N ARG A 93 3.39 -7.30 2.13
CA ARG A 93 3.78 -7.32 3.54
C ARG A 93 3.45 -6.01 4.25
N ALA A 94 3.89 -4.87 3.71
CA ALA A 94 3.59 -3.56 4.27
C ALA A 94 2.08 -3.30 4.37
N MET A 95 1.32 -3.69 3.34
CA MET A 95 -0.14 -3.59 3.32
C MET A 95 -0.79 -4.41 4.44
N LYS A 96 -0.36 -5.66 4.59
CA LYS A 96 -0.94 -6.62 5.54
C LYS A 96 -0.53 -6.35 6.99
N GLU A 97 0.73 -6.01 7.24
CA GLU A 97 1.28 -5.89 8.59
C GLU A 97 1.09 -4.49 9.19
N ASP A 98 1.16 -3.44 8.36
CA ASP A 98 1.22 -2.06 8.86
C ASP A 98 0.06 -1.18 8.35
N ILE A 99 -0.14 -1.11 7.03
CA ILE A 99 -0.99 -0.08 6.41
C ILE A 99 -2.48 -0.36 6.61
N LEU A 100 -2.98 -1.55 6.24
CA LEU A 100 -4.40 -1.89 6.41
C LEU A 100 -4.81 -1.88 7.89
N PRO A 101 -4.04 -2.45 8.84
CA PRO A 101 -4.33 -2.32 10.27
C PRO A 101 -4.45 -0.86 10.71
N HIS A 102 -3.49 0.00 10.33
CA HIS A 102 -3.53 1.42 10.69
C HIS A 102 -4.71 2.17 10.05
N LEU A 103 -5.13 1.80 8.84
CA LEU A 103 -6.34 2.35 8.23
C LEU A 103 -7.58 1.97 9.04
N PHE A 104 -7.72 0.70 9.43
CA PHE A 104 -8.87 0.17 10.16
C PHE A 104 -8.96 0.61 11.64
N THR A 105 -7.89 1.16 12.22
CA THR A 105 -7.95 1.80 13.56
C THR A 105 -8.52 3.22 13.51
N LYS A 106 -8.50 3.89 12.35
CA LYS A 106 -8.99 5.27 12.17
C LYS A 106 -10.49 5.35 11.85
N ASN A 107 -11.32 4.49 12.45
CA ASN A 107 -12.76 4.37 12.18
C ASN A 107 -13.13 4.06 10.71
N ARG A 108 -12.17 3.58 9.90
CA ARG A 108 -12.47 3.05 8.57
C ARG A 108 -12.94 1.61 8.72
N ASN A 109 -14.18 1.33 8.30
CA ASN A 109 -14.73 -0.05 8.33
C ASN A 109 -14.53 -0.80 7.01
N ASN A 110 -14.32 -0.07 5.91
CA ASN A 110 -14.12 -0.62 4.57
C ASN A 110 -12.99 0.10 3.86
N GLN A 111 -12.23 -0.63 3.04
CA GLN A 111 -11.24 -0.10 2.13
C GLN A 111 -11.56 -0.55 0.72
N SER A 112 -11.54 0.38 -0.23
CA SER A 112 -11.63 0.07 -1.65
C SER A 112 -10.31 0.30 -2.37
N ILE A 113 -10.18 -0.30 -3.54
CA ILE A 113 -9.10 -0.07 -4.48
C ILE A 113 -9.65 -0.04 -5.89
N THR A 114 -9.10 0.82 -6.75
CA THR A 114 -9.38 0.81 -8.18
C THR A 114 -8.10 0.51 -8.96
N ILE A 115 -8.11 -0.52 -9.80
CA ILE A 115 -6.96 -0.87 -10.65
C ILE A 115 -7.39 -0.76 -12.12
N SER A 116 -6.93 0.28 -12.79
CA SER A 116 -7.22 0.53 -14.21
C SER A 116 -6.45 -0.41 -15.13
N ARG A 117 -7.10 -0.87 -16.21
CA ARG A 117 -6.43 -1.59 -17.32
C ARG A 117 -5.44 -0.70 -18.08
N GLY A 118 -5.57 0.63 -17.98
CA GLY A 118 -4.64 1.60 -18.57
C GLY A 118 -3.22 1.54 -17.98
N LEU A 119 -3.01 0.84 -16.87
CA LEU A 119 -1.66 0.59 -16.31
C LEU A 119 -0.78 -0.31 -17.20
N GLY A 120 -1.38 -0.97 -18.19
CA GLY A 120 -0.73 -1.99 -19.00
C GLY A 120 -0.85 -3.39 -18.36
N PRO A 121 -0.79 -4.46 -19.17
CA PRO A 121 -1.19 -5.80 -18.75
C PRO A 121 -0.35 -6.38 -17.61
N LYS A 122 0.96 -6.07 -17.59
CA LYS A 122 1.88 -6.58 -16.55
C LYS A 122 1.59 -5.93 -15.19
N GLN A 123 1.39 -4.62 -15.16
CA GLN A 123 1.11 -3.84 -13.96
C GLN A 123 -0.29 -4.15 -13.44
N TYR A 124 -1.28 -4.21 -14.33
CA TYR A 124 -2.65 -4.60 -14.00
C TYR A 124 -2.69 -5.94 -13.28
N LYS A 125 -2.10 -6.99 -13.88
CA LYS A 125 -2.06 -8.34 -13.28
C LYS A 125 -1.28 -8.38 -11.97
N ALA A 126 -0.21 -7.61 -11.85
CA ALA A 126 0.56 -7.53 -10.61
C ALA A 126 -0.26 -6.89 -9.48
N SER A 127 -0.95 -5.78 -9.76
CA SER A 127 -1.82 -5.10 -8.79
C SER A 127 -3.04 -5.96 -8.42
N GLU A 128 -3.66 -6.64 -9.40
CA GLU A 128 -4.74 -7.61 -9.17
C GLU A 128 -4.27 -8.73 -8.22
N SER A 129 -3.09 -9.30 -8.46
CA SER A 129 -2.54 -10.35 -7.59
C SER A 129 -2.29 -9.85 -6.16
N VAL A 130 -1.81 -8.62 -6.00
CA VAL A 130 -1.64 -8.00 -4.67
C VAL A 130 -2.99 -7.87 -3.97
N ALA A 131 -3.99 -7.35 -4.67
CA ALA A 131 -5.34 -7.17 -4.14
C ALA A 131 -5.97 -8.48 -3.65
N VAL A 132 -5.92 -9.52 -4.49
CA VAL A 132 -6.44 -10.85 -4.14
C VAL A 132 -5.70 -11.44 -2.93
N ASN A 133 -4.36 -11.32 -2.89
CA ASN A 133 -3.55 -11.81 -1.77
C ASN A 133 -3.81 -11.07 -0.44
N LEU A 134 -4.30 -9.83 -0.52
CA LEU A 134 -4.71 -9.05 0.65
C LEU A 134 -6.16 -9.34 1.08
N GLY A 135 -6.88 -10.18 0.33
CA GLY A 135 -8.25 -10.58 0.65
C GLY A 135 -9.34 -9.66 0.10
N PHE A 136 -9.00 -8.72 -0.79
CA PHE A 136 -10.02 -7.91 -1.45
C PHE A 136 -10.94 -8.78 -2.30
N LYS A 137 -12.25 -8.53 -2.22
CA LYS A 137 -13.22 -9.05 -3.17
C LYS A 137 -13.19 -8.18 -4.41
N ILE A 138 -13.01 -8.80 -5.57
CA ILE A 138 -12.75 -8.10 -6.82
C ILE A 138 -13.94 -8.22 -7.75
N ASP A 139 -14.47 -7.07 -8.17
CA ASP A 139 -15.44 -6.94 -9.25
C ASP A 139 -14.72 -6.49 -10.52
N LYS A 140 -14.88 -7.26 -11.59
CA LYS A 140 -14.24 -6.97 -12.89
C LYS A 140 -15.19 -6.17 -13.77
N LEU A 141 -14.76 -4.96 -14.10
CA LEU A 141 -15.43 -4.10 -15.07
C LEU A 141 -14.67 -4.13 -16.40
N GLU A 142 -15.22 -3.46 -17.41
CA GLU A 142 -14.64 -3.38 -18.74
C GLU A 142 -13.23 -2.78 -18.68
N ASP A 143 -13.06 -1.61 -18.06
CA ASP A 143 -11.81 -0.85 -18.06
C ASP A 143 -10.99 -0.91 -16.76
N CYS A 144 -11.54 -1.50 -15.71
CA CYS A 144 -10.87 -1.58 -14.41
C CYS A 144 -11.36 -2.78 -13.59
N ILE A 145 -10.70 -2.97 -12.45
CA ILE A 145 -11.26 -3.75 -11.34
C ILE A 145 -11.47 -2.85 -10.15
N ILE A 146 -12.55 -3.12 -9.42
CA ILE A 146 -12.83 -2.52 -8.13
C ILE A 146 -12.66 -3.62 -7.09
N GLY A 147 -11.81 -3.36 -6.10
CA GLY A 147 -11.63 -4.24 -4.95
C GLY A 147 -12.27 -3.63 -3.71
N ASN A 148 -12.96 -4.44 -2.91
CA ASN A 148 -13.48 -4.03 -1.62
C ASN A 148 -13.01 -4.98 -0.51
N LEU A 149 -12.65 -4.43 0.63
CA LEU A 149 -12.19 -5.16 1.81
C LEU A 149 -12.80 -4.55 3.08
N SER A 150 -13.63 -5.31 3.78
CA SER A 150 -14.09 -4.92 5.11
C SER A 150 -13.04 -5.23 6.19
N LYS A 151 -13.07 -4.45 7.28
CA LYS A 151 -12.25 -4.66 8.47
C LYS A 151 -12.39 -6.08 9.02
N ASP A 152 -13.61 -6.55 9.14
CA ASP A 152 -13.90 -7.89 9.68
C ASP A 152 -13.35 -9.00 8.81
N GLU A 153 -13.51 -8.89 7.48
CA GLU A 153 -12.97 -9.88 6.55
C GLU A 153 -11.45 -9.89 6.53
N PHE A 154 -10.84 -8.71 6.62
CA PHE A 154 -9.40 -8.60 6.76
C PHE A 154 -8.90 -9.37 7.98
N TYR A 155 -9.42 -9.10 9.18
CA TYR A 155 -8.96 -9.79 10.40
C TYR A 155 -9.30 -11.29 10.39
N LYS A 156 -10.46 -11.69 9.86
CA LYS A 156 -10.78 -13.12 9.63
C LYS A 156 -9.73 -13.80 8.73
N SER A 157 -9.23 -13.11 7.70
CA SER A 157 -8.22 -13.66 6.80
C SER A 157 -6.86 -13.84 7.47
N ILE A 158 -6.49 -12.94 8.40
CA ILE A 158 -5.26 -13.03 9.19
C ILE A 158 -5.30 -14.27 10.09
N ILE A 159 -6.36 -14.39 10.91
CA ILE A 159 -6.55 -15.50 11.86
C ILE A 159 -6.56 -16.85 11.13
N LYS A 160 -7.28 -16.95 10.01
CA LYS A 160 -7.33 -18.19 9.20
C LYS A 160 -5.96 -18.56 8.64
N GLY A 161 -5.14 -17.56 8.26
CA GLY A 161 -3.78 -17.78 7.79
C GLY A 161 -2.85 -18.29 8.89
N GLU A 162 -2.94 -17.74 10.10
CA GLU A 162 -2.15 -18.17 11.26
C GLU A 162 -2.48 -19.60 11.68
N LEU A 163 -3.77 -19.94 11.77
CA LEU A 163 -4.21 -21.31 12.08
C LEU A 163 -3.66 -22.30 11.05
N LYS A 164 -3.76 -22.01 9.74
CA LYS A 164 -3.21 -22.88 8.69
C LYS A 164 -1.70 -23.09 8.81
N ASN A 165 -0.96 -22.10 9.28
CA ASN A 165 0.49 -22.23 9.46
C ASN A 165 0.84 -23.05 10.72
N GLN A 166 0.09 -22.91 11.81
CA GLN A 166 0.25 -23.74 13.01
C GLN A 166 0.04 -25.24 12.71
N TYR A 167 -0.98 -25.59 11.92
CA TYR A 167 -1.25 -26.98 11.54
C TYR A 167 -0.30 -27.56 10.47
N LYS A 168 0.50 -26.71 9.79
CA LYS A 168 1.55 -27.18 8.86
C LYS A 168 2.87 -27.49 9.55
N THR A 169 3.16 -26.87 10.69
CA THR A 169 4.37 -27.13 11.48
C THR A 169 4.30 -28.39 12.35
N THR A 170 3.16 -29.08 12.36
CA THR A 170 2.94 -30.32 13.14
C THR A 170 3.02 -31.62 12.32
N GLU A 171 3.42 -31.57 11.04
CA GLU A 171 3.71 -32.81 10.29
C GLU A 171 5.05 -33.42 10.76
N CYS A 172 4.95 -34.60 11.39
CA CYS A 172 6.01 -35.33 12.07
C CYS A 172 7.27 -35.57 11.22
N PRO A 173 8.47 -35.60 11.82
CA PRO A 173 9.67 -36.06 11.14
C PRO A 173 9.46 -37.53 10.76
N LYS A 174 9.57 -37.84 9.47
CA LYS A 174 9.68 -39.22 9.00
C LYS A 174 10.93 -39.80 9.65
N HIS A 175 10.75 -40.69 10.62
CA HIS A 175 11.82 -41.53 11.15
C HIS A 175 12.43 -42.29 9.97
N GLN A 176 13.67 -41.94 9.62
CA GLN A 176 14.55 -42.81 8.87
C GLN A 176 15.09 -43.84 9.87
N LEU A 177 14.72 -45.10 9.65
CA LEU A 177 15.42 -46.29 10.14
C LEU A 177 15.66 -47.18 8.92
#